data_AF-A0A0H4KEB9-F1
#
_entry.id   AF-A0A0H4KEB9-F1
#
_cell.length_a   1.000
_cell.length_b   1.000
_cell.length_c   1.000
_cell.angle_alpha   90.00
_cell.angle_beta   90.00
_cell.angle_gamma   90.00
#
_symmetry.space_group_name_H-M   'P 1'
#
loop_
_entity.id
_entity.type
_entity.pdbx_description
1 polymer ?
#
loop_
_entity_poly.entity_id
_entity_poly.type
_entity_poly.pdbx_seq_one_letter_code
_entity_poly.pdbx_strand_id
1 'polypeptide(L)' 'MVKDYKINLVLEMRLLNMVRDFKIGDKIIRKRDGKLFTYIGTDDSDDDNYGHVKEMLVPVYLPDFEKVEDKQ' A
#
# COMPACT_ATOMS: atom_id res chain seq x y z
N MET A 1 -3.45 -2.76 -37.66
CA MET A 1 -2.88 -3.22 -36.36
C MET A 1 -3.19 -2.16 -35.31
N VAL A 2 -4.36 -2.24 -34.67
CA VAL A 2 -4.69 -1.38 -33.52
C VAL A 2 -4.06 -2.06 -32.32
N LYS A 3 -2.86 -1.61 -31.92
CA LYS A 3 -2.14 -2.19 -30.79
C LYS A 3 -2.88 -1.85 -29.51
N ASP A 4 -2.93 -2.83 -28.60
CA ASP A 4 -3.59 -2.84 -27.29
C ASP A 4 -3.10 -1.76 -26.31
N TYR A 5 -3.36 -0.47 -26.59
CA TYR A 5 -3.03 0.61 -25.65
C TYR A 5 -3.95 0.63 -24.42
N LYS A 6 -5.13 -0.03 -24.48
CA LYS A 6 -6.07 -0.08 -23.34
C LYS A 6 -5.57 -0.92 -22.17
N ILE A 7 -4.81 -1.99 -22.43
CA ILE A 7 -4.32 -2.88 -21.35
C ILE A 7 -3.23 -2.19 -20.53
N ASN A 8 -2.33 -1.45 -21.20
CA ASN A 8 -1.26 -0.70 -20.51
C ASN A 8 -1.82 0.42 -19.61
N LEU A 9 -2.84 1.15 -20.05
CA LEU A 9 -3.43 2.20 -19.21
C LEU A 9 -4.14 1.62 -17.98
N VAL A 10 -4.79 0.46 -18.09
CA VAL A 10 -5.45 -0.21 -16.95
C VAL A 10 -4.43 -0.78 -15.96
N LEU A 11 -3.29 -1.30 -16.44
CA LEU A 11 -2.19 -1.75 -15.59
C LEU A 11 -1.46 -0.59 -14.91
N GLU A 12 -1.16 0.49 -15.64
CA GLU A 12 -0.58 1.71 -15.07
C GLU A 12 -1.54 2.41 -14.12
N MET A 13 -2.84 2.45 -14.42
CA MET A 13 -3.86 2.92 -13.48
C MET A 13 -4.05 1.98 -12.28
N ARG A 14 -3.78 0.67 -12.38
CA ARG A 14 -3.72 -0.22 -11.20
C ARG A 14 -2.46 0.01 -10.36
N LEU A 15 -1.34 0.33 -11.00
CA LEU A 15 -0.10 0.71 -10.33
C LEU A 15 -0.18 2.10 -9.68
N LEU A 16 -0.90 3.04 -10.30
CA LEU A 16 -1.12 4.40 -9.80
C LEU A 16 -2.30 4.51 -8.81
N ASN A 17 -3.37 3.70 -8.96
CA ASN A 17 -4.50 3.65 -8.03
C ASN A 17 -4.38 2.56 -6.96
N MET A 18 -3.19 2.02 -6.72
CA MET A 18 -2.90 1.47 -5.39
C MET A 18 -2.65 2.62 -4.41
N VAL A 19 -3.57 3.59 -4.38
CA VAL A 19 -3.96 4.23 -3.12
C VAL A 19 -4.51 3.07 -2.30
N ARG A 20 -3.61 2.45 -1.54
CA ARG A 20 -3.99 1.31 -0.71
C ARG A 20 -4.88 1.90 0.35
N ASP A 21 -6.17 1.57 0.28
CA ASP A 21 -7.13 1.84 1.34
C ASP A 21 -6.76 0.98 2.56
N PHE A 22 -5.68 1.37 3.23
CA PHE A 22 -5.32 0.86 4.53
C PHE A 22 -6.26 1.49 5.55
N LYS A 23 -6.92 0.62 6.30
CA LYS A 23 -7.78 0.99 7.43
C LYS A 23 -7.01 0.72 8.71
N ILE A 24 -7.17 1.59 9.70
CA ILE A 24 -6.58 1.42 11.02
C ILE A 24 -6.91 0.00 11.53
N GLY A 25 -5.89 -0.74 11.93
CA GLY A 25 -6.00 -2.14 12.36
C GLY A 25 -5.66 -3.18 11.29
N ASP A 26 -5.56 -2.79 10.02
CA ASP A 26 -5.17 -3.70 8.94
C ASP A 26 -3.80 -4.32 9.20
N LYS A 27 -3.69 -5.62 8.90
CA LYS A 27 -2.40 -6.30 8.85
C LYS A 27 -1.78 -6.10 7.47
N ILE A 28 -0.57 -5.56 7.46
CA ILE A 28 0.19 -5.29 6.25
C ILE A 28 1.55 -5.98 6.33
N ILE A 29 2.02 -6.53 5.22
CA ILE A 29 3.31 -7.22 5.13
C ILE A 29 4.30 -6.36 4.35
N ARG A 30 5.52 -6.21 4.86
CA ARG A 30 6.57 -5.49 4.13
C ARG A 30 7.17 -6.36 3.04
N LYS A 31 7.17 -5.89 1.79
CA LYS A 31 7.65 -6.63 0.61
C LYS A 31 9.10 -7.10 0.75
N ARG A 32 9.96 -6.27 1.36
CA ARG A 32 11.41 -6.53 1.44
C ARG A 32 11.76 -7.76 2.28
N ASP A 33 11.09 -7.95 3.41
CA ASP A 33 11.48 -8.95 4.41
C ASP A 33 10.32 -9.80 4.93
N GLY A 34 9.12 -9.64 4.39
CA GLY A 34 7.95 -10.43 4.76
C GLY A 34 7.46 -10.20 6.19
N LYS A 35 7.94 -9.16 6.87
CA LYS A 35 7.51 -8.87 8.25
C LYS A 35 6.10 -8.29 8.27
N LEU A 36 5.31 -8.71 9.25
CA LEU A 36 3.95 -8.26 9.47
C LEU A 36 3.92 -7.03 10.38
N PHE A 37 3.07 -6.08 10.03
CA PHE A 37 2.86 -4.82 10.71
C PHE A 37 1.36 -4.53 10.84
N THR A 38 1.02 -3.65 11.77
CA THR A 38 -0.36 -3.20 11.98
C THR A 38 -0.46 -1.74 11.60
N TYR A 39 -1.23 -1.41 10.55
CA TYR A 39 -1.45 -0.03 10.15
C TYR A 39 -2.24 0.75 11.22
N ILE A 40 -1.79 1.94 11.59
CA ILE A 40 -2.44 2.76 12.64
C ILE A 40 -2.86 4.15 12.19
N GLY A 41 -2.58 4.55 10.95
CA GLY A 41 -3.06 5.81 10.38
C GLY A 41 -2.09 6.42 9.38
N THR A 42 -2.52 7.48 8.71
CA THR A 42 -1.64 8.32 7.89
C THR A 42 -0.72 9.14 8.80
N ASP A 43 0.39 9.60 8.26
CA ASP A 43 1.19 10.61 8.95
C ASP A 43 0.52 11.99 8.87
N ASP A 44 0.95 12.95 9.70
CA ASP A 44 0.47 14.35 9.67
C ASP A 44 1.02 15.14 8.47
N SER A 45 1.70 14.48 7.53
CA SER A 45 2.21 15.06 6.30
C SER A 45 1.16 15.11 5.21
N ASP A 46 1.26 16.08 4.29
CA ASP A 46 0.44 16.13 3.06
C ASP A 46 0.80 15.03 2.02
N ASP A 47 1.59 14.01 2.40
CA ASP A 47 1.99 12.90 1.54
C ASP A 47 1.30 11.59 1.95
N ASP A 48 0.26 11.22 1.18
CA ASP A 48 -0.52 10.00 1.37
C ASP A 48 0.28 8.69 1.19
N ASN A 49 1.54 8.77 0.74
CA ASN A 49 2.41 7.60 0.64
C ASN A 49 3.05 7.22 1.99
N TYR A 50 2.92 8.06 3.02
CA TYR A 50 3.47 7.80 4.34
C TYR A 50 2.37 7.55 5.37
N GLY A 51 2.61 6.57 6.24
CA GLY A 51 1.71 6.27 7.34
C GLY A 51 2.45 5.62 8.49
N HIS A 52 1.73 5.42 9.59
CA HIS A 52 2.27 4.83 10.80
C HIS A 52 1.87 3.37 10.95
N VAL A 53 2.77 2.59 11.53
CA VAL A 53 2.52 1.20 11.94
C VAL A 53 2.82 1.05 13.42
N LYS A 54 2.06 0.21 14.12
CA LYS A 54 2.17 0.02 15.57
C LYS A 54 3.58 -0.36 16.03
N GLU A 55 4.32 -1.09 15.19
CA GLU A 55 5.62 -1.67 15.53
C GLU A 55 6.80 -0.71 15.27
N MET A 56 6.56 0.50 14.75
CA MET A 56 7.59 1.51 14.51
C MET A 56 7.18 2.87 15.08
N LEU A 57 8.18 3.64 15.55
CA LEU A 57 7.98 4.99 16.08
C LEU A 57 8.17 6.09 15.01
N VAL A 58 8.26 5.69 13.75
CA VAL A 58 8.50 6.58 12.60
C VAL A 58 7.54 6.25 11.48
N PRO A 59 7.13 7.24 10.67
CA PRO A 59 6.36 6.98 9.46
C PRO A 59 7.10 6.01 8.52
N VAL A 60 6.34 5.21 7.80
CA VAL A 60 6.83 4.23 6.83
C VAL A 60 6.24 4.52 5.45
N TYR A 61 7.02 4.20 4.42
CA TYR A 61 6.58 4.33 3.04
C TYR A 61 5.61 3.20 2.68
N LEU A 62 4.32 3.51 2.63
CA LEU A 62 3.21 2.58 2.41
C LEU A 62 3.34 1.74 1.12
N PRO A 63 3.91 2.25 0.02
CA PRO A 63 4.14 1.44 -1.18
C PRO A 63 5.07 0.23 -0.99
N ASP A 64 5.87 0.19 0.07
CA ASP A 64 6.74 -0.95 0.43
C ASP A 64 5.99 -2.10 1.12
N PHE A 65 4.73 -1.91 1.46
CA PHE A 65 3.93 -2.90 2.16
C PHE A 65 2.96 -3.59 1.20
N GLU A 66 2.20 -4.58 1.64
CA GLU A 66 1.05 -5.21 0.98
C GLU A 66 -0.02 -5.52 2.03
N LYS A 67 -1.30 -5.34 1.67
CA LYS A 67 -2.38 -5.73 2.58
C LYS A 67 -2.42 -7.24 2.63
N VAL A 68 -2.48 -7.81 3.83
CA VAL A 68 -2.76 -9.23 3.98
C VAL A 68 -4.26 -9.38 3.85
N GLU A 69 -4.71 -9.88 2.70
CA GLU A 69 -6.09 -10.33 2.56
C GLU A 69 -6.26 -11.61 3.38
N ASP A 70 -7.16 -11.58 4.36
CA ASP A 70 -7.65 -12.79 4.99
C ASP A 70 -8.39 -13.59 3.90
N LYS A 71 -7.68 -14.52 3.26
CA LYS A 71 -8.34 -15.55 2.44
C LYS A 71 -9.15 -16.42 3.39
N GLN A 72 -10.42 -16.05 3.58
CA GLN A 72 -11.45 -16.94 4.11
C GLN A 72 -11.88 -17.93 3.04
#